data_AF-A0A8T3MDD3-F1
#
_entry.id   AF-A0A8T3MDD3-F1
#
_cell.length_a   1.000
_cell.length_b   1.000
_cell.length_c   1.000
_cell.angle_alpha   90.00
_cell.angle_beta   90.00
_cell.angle_gamma   90.00
#
_symmetry.space_group_name_H-M   'P 1'
#
loop_
_entity.id
_entity.type
_entity.pdbx_description
1 polymer ?
#
loop_
_entity_poly.entity_id
_entity_poly.type
_entity_poly.pdbx_seq_one_letter_code
_entity_poly.pdbx_strand_id
1 'polypeptide(L)'
;MSDTSAPQPTHPICPWCSGELPLAPAETCPSCGATLISDADTPLPGVTALDPEAIIRGIRPTTPPRRSKILAWITGDEGADEEARAAPGSLEPPPPDVRREMLRMEIEAEVADLQAEAGSLAAEAREEGLVEDAEVLEAAADDAAAARREMATDDTHGTSAAADPEAVRSWPAPQPDPAVSDPVSDRDARTPR
;
A
#
# COMPACT_ATOMS: atom_id res chain seq x y z
N MET A 1 -46.50 11.91 0.85
CA MET A 1 -45.64 12.61 1.83
C MET A 1 -45.53 11.69 3.02
N SER A 2 -44.52 10.82 3.03
CA SER A 2 -44.25 9.93 4.14
C SER A 2 -42.83 10.24 4.58
N ASP A 3 -42.72 11.05 5.63
CA ASP A 3 -41.49 11.26 6.37
C ASP A 3 -41.15 9.96 7.10
N THR A 4 -40.24 9.18 6.54
CA THR A 4 -39.57 8.09 7.26
C THR A 4 -38.54 8.74 8.17
N SER A 5 -38.95 9.10 9.38
CA SER A 5 -38.02 9.50 10.44
C SER A 5 -37.16 8.29 10.81
N ALA A 6 -35.87 8.33 10.45
CA ALA A 6 -34.90 7.33 10.87
C ALA A 6 -34.81 7.28 12.41
N PRO A 7 -34.65 6.09 13.02
CA PRO A 7 -34.41 5.99 14.45
C PRO A 7 -33.09 6.67 14.78
N GLN A 8 -33.14 7.69 15.63
CA GLN A 8 -31.94 8.38 16.13
C GLN A 8 -31.13 7.37 16.96
N PRO A 9 -29.82 7.24 16.74
CA PRO A 9 -28.99 6.36 17.55
C PRO A 9 -29.02 6.84 19.01
N THR A 10 -29.42 5.96 19.91
CA THR A 10 -29.45 6.23 21.36
C THR A 10 -28.06 6.28 22.00
N HIS A 11 -27.04 5.83 21.28
CA HIS A 11 -25.64 5.76 21.71
C HIS A 11 -24.71 6.34 20.64
N PRO A 12 -23.65 7.09 21.01
CA PRO A 12 -22.63 7.52 20.07
C PRO A 12 -21.86 6.32 19.48
N ILE A 13 -21.36 6.45 18.25
CA ILE A 13 -20.65 5.39 17.51
C ILE A 13 -19.18 5.78 17.35
N CYS A 14 -18.27 4.81 17.47
CA CYS A 14 -16.84 5.04 17.37
C CYS A 14 -16.45 5.37 15.92
N PRO A 15 -15.71 6.46 15.65
CA PRO A 15 -15.30 6.80 14.30
C PRO A 15 -14.26 5.83 13.71
N TRP A 16 -13.63 4.99 14.54
CA TRP A 16 -12.55 4.08 14.12
C TRP A 16 -13.04 2.67 13.81
N CYS A 17 -13.91 2.11 14.66
CA CYS A 17 -14.37 0.72 14.53
C CYS A 17 -15.89 0.56 14.40
N SER A 18 -16.63 1.67 14.41
CA SER A 18 -18.09 1.68 14.40
C SER A 18 -18.77 0.95 15.56
N GLY A 19 -18.04 0.60 16.63
CA GLY A 19 -18.60 0.06 17.86
C GLY A 19 -19.39 1.12 18.64
N GLU A 20 -20.40 0.68 19.40
CA GLU A 20 -21.20 1.54 20.27
C GLU A 20 -20.35 2.07 21.44
N LEU A 21 -20.51 3.36 21.77
CA LEU A 21 -19.89 3.98 22.93
C LEU A 21 -20.88 4.12 24.08
N PRO A 22 -20.37 4.05 25.33
CA PRO A 22 -21.14 4.51 26.48
C PRO A 22 -21.53 5.99 26.31
N LEU A 23 -22.70 6.40 26.84
CA LEU A 23 -23.11 7.81 26.86
C LEU A 23 -22.21 8.68 27.76
N ALA A 24 -21.46 8.06 28.67
CA ALA A 24 -20.47 8.75 29.49
C ALA A 24 -19.23 9.09 28.64
N PRO A 25 -18.53 10.20 28.93
CA PRO A 25 -17.31 10.56 28.22
C PRO A 25 -16.23 9.51 28.51
N ALA A 26 -15.98 8.63 27.53
CA ALA A 26 -14.86 7.70 27.55
C ALA A 26 -13.71 8.30 26.73
N GLU A 27 -12.51 8.37 27.30
CA GLU A 27 -11.31 8.83 26.58
C GLU A 27 -10.82 7.79 25.56
N THR A 28 -11.22 6.53 25.73
CA THR A 28 -10.85 5.42 24.86
C THR A 28 -12.08 4.57 24.52
N CYS A 29 -12.13 4.09 23.28
CA CYS A 29 -13.18 3.18 22.85
C CYS A 29 -12.97 1.80 23.49
N PRO A 30 -13.96 1.24 24.20
CA PRO A 30 -13.82 -0.09 24.81
C PRO A 30 -13.81 -1.22 23.77
N SER A 31 -14.27 -0.97 22.54
CA SER A 31 -14.34 -1.99 21.49
C SER A 31 -13.01 -2.17 20.74
N CYS A 32 -12.27 -1.08 20.48
CA CYS A 32 -11.03 -1.14 19.69
C CYS A 32 -9.82 -0.50 20.37
N GLY A 33 -9.97 0.12 21.54
CA GLY A 33 -8.90 0.80 22.27
C GLY A 33 -8.48 2.15 21.70
N ALA A 34 -9.13 2.66 20.64
CA ALA A 34 -8.79 3.94 20.04
C ALA A 34 -9.06 5.11 21.01
N THR A 35 -8.11 6.06 21.09
CA THR A 35 -8.29 7.30 21.85
C THR A 35 -9.28 8.22 21.14
N LEU A 36 -10.32 8.63 21.88
CA LEU A 36 -11.39 9.49 21.42
C LEU A 36 -10.99 10.94 21.73
N ILE A 37 -10.25 11.54 20.81
CA ILE A 37 -9.64 12.87 20.98
C ILE A 37 -10.75 13.92 21.19
N SER A 38 -10.75 14.59 22.33
CA SER A 38 -11.61 15.75 22.63
C SER A 38 -10.90 17.10 22.44
N ASP A 39 -9.58 17.12 22.25
CA ASP A 39 -8.81 18.36 22.13
C ASP A 39 -8.62 18.76 20.67
N ALA A 40 -9.60 19.48 20.13
CA ALA A 40 -9.57 20.03 18.78
C ALA A 40 -8.62 21.24 18.62
N ASP A 41 -8.03 21.74 19.71
CA ASP A 41 -7.37 23.05 19.74
C ASP A 41 -5.84 23.02 19.94
N THR A 42 -5.20 21.84 19.88
CA THR A 42 -3.73 21.79 19.96
C THR A 42 -3.12 22.33 18.66
N PRO A 43 -2.37 23.45 18.67
CA PRO A 43 -1.77 23.99 17.46
C PRO A 43 -0.68 23.03 16.95
N LEU A 44 -0.95 22.39 15.81
CA LEU A 44 0.01 21.52 15.15
C LEU A 44 1.06 22.38 14.41
N PRO A 45 2.36 22.22 14.70
CA PRO A 45 3.40 23.01 14.03
C PRO A 45 3.40 22.71 12.53
N GLY A 46 3.31 23.77 11.71
CA GLY A 46 3.24 23.66 10.25
C GLY A 46 1.83 23.65 9.67
N VAL A 47 0.78 23.58 10.49
CA VAL A 47 -0.61 23.76 10.05
C VAL A 47 -1.04 25.18 10.35
N THR A 48 -1.53 25.92 9.34
CA THR A 48 -2.06 27.27 9.55
C THR A 48 -3.38 27.17 10.32
N ALA A 49 -3.44 27.77 11.51
CA ALA A 49 -4.68 27.87 12.27
C ALA A 49 -5.72 28.65 11.45
N LEU A 50 -6.82 27.99 11.10
CA LEU A 50 -7.93 28.60 10.37
C LEU A 50 -8.77 29.42 11.35
N ASP A 51 -8.94 30.71 11.06
CA ASP A 51 -9.85 31.57 11.82
C ASP A 51 -11.31 31.18 11.52
N PRO A 52 -12.09 30.75 12.52
CA PRO A 52 -13.49 30.38 12.33
C PRO A 52 -14.35 31.54 11.80
N GLU A 53 -14.03 32.79 12.13
CA GLU A 53 -14.77 33.94 11.59
C GLU A 53 -14.49 34.15 10.09
N ALA A 54 -13.28 33.88 9.63
CA ALA A 54 -12.91 33.95 8.22
C ALA A 54 -13.64 32.90 7.38
N ILE A 55 -13.82 31.69 7.92
CA ILE A 55 -14.60 30.61 7.28
C ILE A 55 -16.06 31.03 7.11
N ILE A 56 -16.70 31.56 8.17
CA ILE A 56 -18.11 31.95 8.14
C ILE A 56 -18.35 33.09 7.13
N ARG A 57 -17.42 34.05 7.04
CA ARG A 57 -17.51 35.14 6.04
C ARG A 57 -17.32 34.63 4.61
N GLY A 58 -16.50 33.60 4.40
CA GLY A 58 -16.25 32.99 3.09
C GLY A 58 -17.38 32.09 2.57
N ILE A 59 -18.22 31.55 3.46
CA ILE A 59 -19.34 30.67 3.10
C ILE A 59 -20.50 31.42 2.42
N ARG A 60 -20.65 32.74 2.62
CA ARG A 60 -21.77 33.50 2.05
C ARG A 60 -21.53 33.83 0.56
N PRO A 61 -22.22 33.18 -0.39
CA PRO A 61 -21.95 33.41 -1.80
C PRO A 61 -22.65 34.70 -2.25
N THR A 62 -21.88 35.70 -2.69
CA THR A 62 -22.42 36.93 -3.31
C THR A 62 -22.81 36.72 -4.78
N THR A 63 -22.55 35.54 -5.35
CA THR A 63 -22.91 35.14 -6.71
C THR A 63 -22.98 33.61 -6.76
N PRO A 64 -23.96 33.00 -7.48
CA PRO A 64 -24.02 31.55 -7.61
C PRO A 64 -22.71 31.01 -8.21
N PRO A 65 -21.97 30.15 -7.50
CA PRO A 65 -20.70 29.66 -7.99
C PRO A 65 -20.96 28.75 -9.20
N ARG A 66 -20.50 29.18 -10.38
CA ARG A 66 -20.31 28.27 -11.51
C ARG A 66 -19.10 27.39 -11.17
N ARG A 67 -19.32 26.37 -10.33
CA ARG A 67 -18.26 25.43 -9.92
C ARG A 67 -17.77 24.72 -11.18
N SER A 68 -16.50 24.95 -11.54
CA SER A 68 -15.88 24.27 -12.67
C SER A 68 -15.71 22.79 -12.34
N LYS A 69 -15.90 21.91 -13.31
CA LYS A 69 -15.77 20.45 -13.14
C LYS A 69 -14.42 20.03 -12.55
N ILE A 70 -13.37 20.79 -12.84
CA ILE A 70 -12.02 20.55 -12.28
C ILE A 70 -12.01 20.75 -10.77
N LEU A 71 -12.68 21.79 -10.26
CA LEU A 71 -12.76 22.01 -8.81
C LEU A 71 -13.58 20.92 -8.13
N ALA A 72 -14.70 20.49 -8.71
CA ALA A 72 -15.49 19.37 -8.20
C ALA A 72 -14.68 18.06 -8.13
N TRP A 73 -13.86 17.78 -9.17
CA TRP A 73 -12.97 16.62 -9.20
C TRP A 73 -11.87 16.69 -8.14
N ILE A 74 -11.25 17.86 -7.92
CA ILE A 74 -10.21 18.04 -6.89
C ILE A 74 -10.79 17.95 -5.48
N THR A 75 -11.99 18.49 -5.25
CA THR A 75 -12.61 18.51 -3.91
C THR A 75 -13.40 17.25 -3.58
N GLY A 76 -13.54 16.31 -4.52
CA GLY A 76 -14.40 15.14 -4.37
C GLY A 76 -15.88 15.49 -4.18
N ASP A 77 -16.29 16.70 -4.57
CA ASP A 77 -17.70 17.16 -4.56
C ASP A 77 -18.36 16.71 -5.89
N GLU A 78 -18.12 15.46 -6.27
CA GLU A 78 -18.92 14.79 -7.27
C GLU A 78 -20.21 14.44 -6.52
N GLY A 79 -21.29 15.17 -6.82
CA GLY A 79 -22.56 15.02 -6.11
C GLY A 79 -22.89 13.54 -5.95
N ALA A 80 -23.31 13.16 -4.74
CA ALA A 80 -23.53 11.79 -4.28
C ALA A 80 -24.42 10.98 -5.24
N ASP A 81 -23.83 10.53 -6.34
CA ASP A 81 -24.34 9.47 -7.18
C ASP A 81 -24.00 8.20 -6.38
N GLU A 82 -25.05 7.61 -5.82
CA GLU A 82 -25.08 6.35 -5.07
C GLU A 82 -23.86 5.47 -5.38
N GLU A 83 -23.02 5.14 -4.38
CA GLU A 83 -21.92 4.20 -4.54
C GLU A 83 -22.43 2.95 -5.26
N ALA A 84 -22.21 2.91 -6.57
CA ALA A 84 -22.72 1.84 -7.40
C ALA A 84 -22.03 0.58 -6.91
N ARG A 85 -22.83 -0.40 -6.45
CA ARG A 85 -22.32 -1.70 -6.00
C ARG A 85 -21.34 -2.22 -7.05
N ALA A 86 -20.08 -2.43 -6.64
CA ALA A 86 -19.02 -2.87 -7.52
C ALA A 86 -19.51 -4.02 -8.40
N ALA A 87 -19.25 -3.94 -9.70
CA ALA A 87 -19.68 -4.94 -10.65
C ALA A 87 -19.15 -6.33 -10.22
N PRO A 88 -19.94 -7.41 -10.37
CA PRO A 88 -19.46 -8.75 -10.07
C PRO A 88 -18.22 -9.05 -10.93
N GLY A 89 -17.12 -9.45 -10.28
CA GLY A 89 -15.81 -9.66 -10.92
C GLY A 89 -14.80 -8.51 -10.72
N SER A 90 -15.22 -7.36 -10.17
CA SER A 90 -14.29 -6.24 -9.87
C SER A 90 -13.24 -6.58 -8.81
N LEU A 91 -13.48 -7.63 -8.01
CA LEU A 91 -12.55 -8.12 -6.98
C LEU A 91 -11.85 -9.42 -7.43
N GLU A 92 -12.11 -9.90 -8.65
CA GLU A 92 -11.44 -11.08 -9.15
C GLU A 92 -9.98 -10.72 -9.47
N PRO A 93 -9.01 -11.63 -9.21
CA PRO A 93 -7.63 -11.42 -9.59
C PRO A 93 -7.48 -11.10 -11.09
N PRO A 94 -6.46 -10.32 -11.48
CA PRO A 94 -6.22 -10.01 -12.88
C PRO A 94 -6.11 -11.27 -13.74
N PRO A 95 -6.56 -11.23 -15.01
CA PRO A 95 -6.49 -12.38 -15.90
C PRO A 95 -5.03 -12.82 -16.10
N PRO A 96 -4.79 -14.11 -16.40
CA PRO A 96 -3.45 -14.70 -16.40
C PRO A 96 -2.48 -13.99 -17.34
N ASP A 97 -2.95 -13.50 -18.49
CA ASP A 97 -2.11 -12.80 -19.47
C ASP A 97 -1.63 -11.44 -18.93
N VAL A 98 -2.51 -10.71 -18.25
CA VAL A 98 -2.14 -9.44 -17.58
C VAL A 98 -1.13 -9.71 -16.47
N ARG A 99 -1.25 -10.81 -15.72
CA ARG A 99 -0.25 -11.16 -14.71
C ARG A 99 1.12 -11.46 -15.29
N ARG A 100 1.19 -12.07 -16.48
CA ARG A 100 2.46 -12.30 -17.18
C ARG A 100 3.10 -10.98 -17.61
N GLU A 101 2.29 -10.04 -18.10
CA GLU A 101 2.77 -8.71 -18.46
C GLU A 101 3.22 -7.91 -17.22
N MET A 102 2.47 -7.98 -16.12
CA MET A 102 2.90 -7.37 -14.86
C MET A 102 4.22 -7.95 -14.36
N LEU A 103 4.36 -9.28 -14.38
CA LEU A 103 5.60 -9.94 -13.97
C LEU A 103 6.77 -9.56 -14.88
N ARG A 104 6.51 -9.42 -16.19
CA ARG A 104 7.51 -8.92 -17.14
C ARG A 104 7.96 -7.50 -16.75
N MET A 105 7.03 -6.59 -16.49
CA MET A 105 7.35 -5.22 -16.08
C MET A 105 8.10 -5.17 -14.75
N GLU A 106 7.76 -6.05 -13.79
CA GLU A 106 8.44 -6.16 -12.51
C GLU A 106 9.91 -6.58 -12.68
N ILE A 107 10.18 -7.58 -13.52
CA ILE A 107 11.54 -8.01 -13.83
C ILE A 107 12.31 -6.90 -14.55
N GLU A 108 11.68 -6.20 -15.51
CA GLU A 108 12.32 -5.08 -16.21
C GLU A 108 12.68 -3.94 -15.24
N ALA A 109 11.84 -3.68 -14.23
CA ALA A 109 12.12 -2.70 -13.18
C ALA A 109 13.29 -3.14 -12.28
N GLU A 110 13.31 -4.40 -11.83
CA GLU A 110 14.41 -4.93 -11.01
C GLU A 110 15.75 -4.89 -11.74
N VAL A 111 15.76 -5.19 -13.05
CA VAL A 111 16.96 -5.05 -13.89
C VAL A 111 17.42 -3.59 -13.96
N ALA A 112 16.51 -2.64 -14.09
CA ALA A 112 16.84 -1.21 -14.12
C ALA A 112 17.43 -0.74 -12.79
N ASP A 113 16.88 -1.20 -11.67
CA ASP A 113 17.38 -0.88 -10.32
C ASP A 113 18.78 -1.44 -10.11
N LEU A 114 19.03 -2.72 -10.47
CA LEU A 114 20.35 -3.34 -10.38
C LEU A 114 21.39 -2.64 -11.28
N GLN A 115 20.98 -2.17 -12.46
CA GLN A 115 21.86 -1.40 -13.34
C GLN A 115 22.21 -0.04 -12.75
N ALA A 116 21.25 0.63 -12.12
CA ALA A 116 21.49 1.90 -11.44
C ALA A 116 22.43 1.72 -10.23
N GLU A 117 22.22 0.67 -9.43
CA GLU A 117 23.10 0.33 -8.31
C GLU A 117 24.53 0.02 -8.77
N ALA A 118 24.67 -0.82 -9.81
CA ALA A 118 25.97 -1.11 -10.40
C ALA A 118 26.66 0.15 -10.95
N GLY A 119 25.89 1.05 -11.57
CA GLY A 119 26.37 2.35 -12.02
C GLY A 119 26.85 3.25 -10.87
N SER A 120 26.12 3.26 -9.75
CA SER A 120 26.52 3.99 -8.54
C SER A 120 27.83 3.45 -7.98
N LEU A 121 27.92 2.13 -7.79
CA LEU A 121 29.12 1.47 -7.28
C LEU A 121 30.34 1.71 -8.20
N ALA A 122 30.14 1.67 -9.52
CA ALA A 122 31.19 1.95 -10.48
C ALA A 122 31.64 3.43 -10.44
N ALA A 123 30.72 4.37 -10.21
CA ALA A 123 31.05 5.78 -10.06
C ALA A 123 31.83 6.04 -8.75
N GLU A 124 31.38 5.46 -7.64
CA GLU A 124 32.06 5.52 -6.34
C GLU A 124 33.47 4.95 -6.42
N ALA A 125 33.63 3.75 -7.02
CA ALA A 125 34.95 3.13 -7.16
C ALA A 125 35.92 3.94 -8.04
N ARG A 126 35.40 4.70 -9.02
CA ARG A 126 36.21 5.65 -9.81
C ARG A 126 36.61 6.88 -9.00
N GLU A 127 35.71 7.40 -8.17
CA GLU A 127 36.01 8.52 -7.27
C GLU A 127 37.09 8.15 -6.24
N GLU A 128 37.00 6.94 -5.69
CA GLU A 128 37.99 6.41 -4.73
C GLU A 128 39.30 5.96 -5.39
N GLY A 129 39.39 6.01 -6.73
CA GLY A 129 40.58 5.62 -7.48
C GLY A 129 40.88 4.11 -7.46
N LEU A 130 39.89 3.27 -7.12
CA LEU A 130 40.04 1.80 -7.15
C LEU A 130 40.01 1.22 -8.57
N VAL A 131 39.60 2.00 -9.57
CA VAL A 131 39.47 1.57 -10.96
C VAL A 131 40.36 2.45 -11.84
N GLU A 132 41.67 2.16 -11.88
CA GLU A 132 42.62 2.95 -12.69
C GLU A 132 42.51 2.66 -14.20
N ASP A 133 42.07 1.46 -14.59
CA ASP A 133 41.89 1.04 -15.98
C ASP A 133 40.43 0.65 -16.27
N ALA A 134 39.53 1.62 -16.16
CA ALA A 134 38.09 1.42 -16.44
C ALA A 134 37.83 0.84 -17.85
N GLU A 135 38.67 1.17 -18.84
CA GLU A 135 38.57 0.66 -20.21
C GLU A 135 38.81 -0.87 -20.31
N VAL A 136 39.67 -1.43 -19.45
CA VAL A 136 39.96 -2.87 -19.45
C VAL A 136 38.82 -3.65 -18.81
N LEU A 137 38.19 -3.10 -17.77
CA LEU A 137 37.01 -3.67 -17.12
C LEU A 137 35.76 -3.58 -18.01
N GLU A 138 35.60 -2.49 -18.74
CA GLU A 138 34.50 -2.30 -19.69
C GLU A 138 34.63 -3.25 -20.88
N ALA A 139 35.84 -3.41 -21.44
CA ALA A 139 36.11 -4.42 -22.46
C ALA A 139 35.85 -5.86 -21.97
N ALA A 140 36.22 -6.18 -20.73
CA ALA A 140 35.95 -7.50 -20.15
C ALA A 140 34.45 -7.74 -19.90
N ALA A 141 33.69 -6.70 -19.56
CA ALA A 141 32.23 -6.77 -19.41
C ALA A 141 31.54 -6.99 -20.77
N ASP A 142 32.01 -6.33 -21.83
CA ASP A 142 31.53 -6.53 -23.20
C ASP A 142 31.82 -7.95 -23.71
N ASP A 143 33.02 -8.47 -23.47
CA ASP A 143 33.38 -9.86 -23.79
C ASP A 143 32.51 -10.87 -23.03
N ALA A 144 32.25 -10.62 -21.73
CA ALA A 144 31.36 -11.46 -20.94
C ALA A 144 29.90 -11.39 -21.43
N ALA A 145 29.44 -10.23 -21.91
CA ALA A 145 28.12 -10.06 -22.50
C ALA A 145 27.99 -10.71 -23.89
N ALA A 146 29.08 -10.76 -24.66
CA ALA A 146 29.15 -11.49 -25.93
C ALA A 146 29.09 -13.01 -25.70
N ALA A 147 29.89 -13.54 -24.76
CA ALA A 147 29.89 -14.95 -24.41
C ALA A 147 28.52 -15.45 -23.92
N ARG A 148 27.81 -14.65 -23.10
CA ARG A 148 26.44 -14.99 -22.67
C ARG A 148 25.43 -15.02 -23.83
N ARG A 149 25.58 -14.13 -24.81
CA ARG A 149 24.74 -14.13 -26.02
C ARG A 149 24.96 -15.37 -26.87
N GLU A 150 26.20 -15.83 -27.00
CA GLU A 150 26.52 -17.06 -27.72
C GLU A 150 25.91 -18.29 -27.03
N MET A 151 26.02 -18.40 -25.71
CA MET A 151 25.41 -19.50 -24.94
C MET A 151 23.88 -19.53 -25.03
N ALA A 152 23.23 -18.37 -25.07
CA ALA A 152 21.76 -18.28 -25.16
C ALA A 152 21.20 -18.74 -26.53
N THR A 153 22.03 -18.78 -27.58
CA THR A 153 21.59 -19.21 -28.93
C THR A 153 21.62 -20.71 -29.16
N ASP A 154 22.34 -21.47 -28.32
CA ASP A 154 22.52 -22.92 -28.48
C ASP A 154 21.35 -23.76 -27.92
N ASP A 155 20.52 -23.18 -27.04
CA ASP A 155 19.38 -23.87 -26.41
C ASP A 155 18.11 -23.98 -27.28
N THR A 156 18.14 -23.55 -28.55
CA THR A 156 16.96 -23.60 -29.44
C THR A 156 16.71 -24.96 -30.13
N HIS A 157 17.49 -26.01 -29.83
CA HIS A 157 17.35 -27.35 -30.43
C HIS A 157 17.14 -28.50 -29.40
N GLY A 158 16.51 -28.23 -28.25
CA GLY A 158 16.25 -29.24 -27.21
C GLY A 158 14.77 -29.44 -26.85
N THR A 159 14.12 -30.43 -27.47
CA THR A 159 12.94 -31.16 -26.95
C THR A 159 11.66 -30.36 -26.69
N SER A 160 10.79 -30.33 -27.70
CA SER A 160 9.35 -30.42 -27.53
C SER A 160 9.01 -31.81 -26.97
N ALA A 161 8.90 -31.94 -25.66
CA ALA A 161 8.14 -32.99 -25.02
C ALA A 161 6.89 -32.33 -24.43
N ALA A 162 5.73 -32.70 -24.95
CA ALA A 162 4.43 -32.35 -24.41
C ALA A 162 4.40 -32.73 -22.92
N ALA A 163 4.47 -31.73 -22.04
CA ALA A 163 4.21 -31.90 -20.63
C ALA A 163 2.70 -32.01 -20.43
N ASP A 164 2.31 -33.18 -19.94
CA ASP A 164 0.97 -33.56 -19.51
C ASP A 164 0.38 -32.54 -18.51
N PRO A 165 -0.78 -31.91 -18.77
CA PRO A 165 -1.33 -30.85 -17.90
C PRO A 165 -1.90 -31.37 -16.57
N GLU A 166 -1.86 -32.66 -16.27
CA GLU A 166 -2.49 -33.22 -15.06
C GLU A 166 -1.57 -33.28 -13.81
N ALA A 167 -0.26 -33.06 -13.95
CA ALA A 167 0.69 -33.24 -12.84
C ALA A 167 0.84 -32.05 -11.87
N VAL A 168 0.22 -30.89 -12.14
CA VAL A 168 0.44 -29.65 -11.36
C VAL A 168 -0.57 -29.44 -10.21
N ARG A 169 -1.39 -30.44 -9.87
CA ARG A 169 -2.44 -30.31 -8.83
C ARG A 169 -2.09 -30.89 -7.45
N SER A 170 -0.82 -31.10 -7.14
CA SER A 170 -0.42 -31.49 -5.78
C SER A 170 0.63 -30.53 -5.23
N TRP A 171 0.18 -29.34 -4.82
CA TRP A 171 0.91 -28.63 -3.78
C TRP A 171 0.67 -29.34 -2.44
N PRO A 172 1.72 -29.77 -1.73
CA PRO A 172 1.56 -30.26 -0.38
C PRO A 172 1.05 -29.11 0.48
N ALA A 173 -0.03 -29.38 1.23
CA ALA A 173 -0.58 -28.42 2.18
C ALA A 173 0.51 -27.93 3.16
N PRO A 174 0.52 -26.63 3.51
CA PRO A 174 1.40 -26.14 4.55
C PRO A 174 1.14 -26.93 5.83
N GLN A 175 2.18 -27.58 6.35
CA GLN A 175 2.11 -28.29 7.63
C GLN A 175 1.86 -27.24 8.72
N PRO A 176 0.94 -27.47 9.68
CA PRO A 176 0.78 -26.57 10.80
C PRO A 176 2.07 -26.54 11.62
N ASP A 177 2.58 -25.33 11.87
CA ASP A 177 3.74 -25.12 12.73
C ASP A 177 3.51 -25.80 14.10
N PRO A 178 4.52 -26.49 14.65
CA PRO A 178 4.39 -27.03 16.00
C PRO A 178 4.19 -25.87 16.96
N ALA A 179 3.08 -25.94 17.71
CA ALA A 179 2.69 -24.96 18.71
C ALA A 179 3.89 -24.52 19.57
N VAL A 180 4.30 -23.28 19.39
CA VAL A 180 5.19 -22.60 20.33
C VAL A 180 4.43 -22.53 21.64
N SER A 181 4.80 -23.40 22.57
CA SER A 181 4.27 -23.39 23.92
C SER A 181 4.82 -22.15 24.61
N ASP A 182 3.94 -21.21 24.93
CA ASP A 182 4.23 -20.08 25.82
C ASP A 182 4.82 -20.59 27.15
N PRO A 183 6.05 -20.19 27.53
CA PRO A 183 6.47 -20.34 28.91
C PRO A 183 5.74 -19.27 29.75
N VAL A 184 4.59 -19.70 30.28
CA VAL A 184 4.15 -19.55 31.67
C VAL A 184 4.60 -18.26 32.39
N SER A 185 3.60 -17.41 32.59
CA SER A 185 3.32 -16.63 33.79
C SER A 185 4.13 -17.01 35.04
N ASP A 186 5.19 -16.25 35.33
CA ASP A 186 5.71 -16.15 36.70
C ASP A 186 6.26 -14.73 36.94
N ARG A 187 5.32 -13.80 37.14
CA ARG A 187 5.66 -12.44 37.61
C ARG A 187 4.59 -11.88 38.54
N ASP A 188 4.11 -12.70 39.46
CA ASP A 188 3.29 -12.26 40.60
C ASP A 188 3.82 -12.89 41.89
N ALA A 189 4.89 -12.29 42.44
CA ALA A 189 5.21 -12.37 43.85
C ALA A 189 6.27 -11.31 44.23
N ARG A 190 5.85 -10.04 44.37
CA ARG A 190 6.54 -9.15 45.33
C ARG A 190 5.66 -7.99 45.81
N THR A 191 5.12 -8.18 47.00
CA THR A 191 4.73 -7.15 47.98
C THR A 191 4.98 -7.77 49.36
N PRO A 192 5.03 -7.03 50.49
CA PRO A 192 5.36 -5.62 50.74
C PRO A 192 6.49 -5.46 51.79
N ARG A 193 7.03 -4.25 51.96
CA ARG A 193 7.37 -3.72 53.29
C ARG A 193 7.39 -2.21 53.31
#